data_AF-A0A812XZ93-F1
#
_entry.id   AF-A0A812XZ93-F1
#
_cell.length_a   1.000
_cell.length_b   1.000
_cell.length_c   1.000
_cell.angle_alpha   90.00
_cell.angle_beta   90.00
_cell.angle_gamma   90.00
#
_symmetry.space_group_name_H-M   'P 1'
#
loop_
_entity.id
_entity.type
_entity.pdbx_description
1 polymer ?
#
loop_
_entity_poly.entity_id
_entity_poly.type
_entity_poly.pdbx_seq_one_letter_code
_entity_poly.pdbx_strand_id
1 'polypeptide(L)'
;MVLGIVLHGALAYTQLPWIVQDSQKWVGFDHTFEFIHTFRMPVFFLLSGFFTAMLWRRRGTLGLVWHRSKRILLPLLVSAATIIPATMWSIQYANRVQSSVEVEQAEETEVLDIWRAAAEGSQTQLRARIDEGVDINATDPNFRTTPLGYAVLYGQTDIVEELLSAGAEPSTQYGDGGTALHTAMFLGRTEITSILLDAGADFEVKNIRGETPTNSLTVNEQITMMITGFLQLEDTFESIQSGRDEIRTLLEERGKPVVAPTPSERLRNLVNLLIAIPVFYHLWFLWHLCWFVVAFVVLAVITKPLSKLRRLAFLTAFPCCLLYLVPLTMWTQSFMDLRMGPDTAIGLIPAPHVLAHYAVFYFFGSVLYSTFGSSLRVGWWGIPSLIIAVVLYPVALSIDESGTNEQGFFNLFTLIQSAMVWLTIYGLIGFFEIAANAEKRWIRFLSDSSYWLYLAHLPLIVVVQVWVLNWDAPSWMKFAVVTSSVFVVLIVSYRYLVRYTPIGTMLNGKRLRRTIEQRESLE
;
A
#
# COMPACT_ATOMS: atom_id res chain seq x y z
N MET A 1 9.93 7.70 9.33
CA MET A 1 10.90 7.54 8.22
C MET A 1 11.79 6.32 8.40
N VAL A 2 12.61 6.20 9.44
CA VAL A 2 13.42 4.98 9.68
C VAL A 2 12.56 3.71 9.79
N LEU A 3 11.39 3.82 10.42
CA LEU A 3 10.38 2.76 10.45
C LEU A 3 9.94 2.28 9.04
N GLY A 4 10.12 3.06 7.98
CA GLY A 4 9.88 2.62 6.61
C GLY A 4 10.92 1.60 6.13
N ILE A 5 12.18 1.71 6.56
CA ILE A 5 13.23 0.71 6.27
C ILE A 5 12.91 -0.59 7.01
N VAL A 6 12.50 -0.48 8.28
CA VAL A 6 12.07 -1.62 9.11
C VAL A 6 10.87 -2.30 8.47
N LEU A 7 9.83 -1.55 8.11
CA LEU A 7 8.61 -2.07 7.52
C LEU A 7 8.86 -2.79 6.19
N HIS A 8 9.53 -2.16 5.22
CA HIS A 8 9.78 -2.82 3.94
C HIS A 8 10.81 -3.96 4.05
N GLY A 9 11.74 -3.88 5.01
CA GLY A 9 12.68 -4.95 5.31
C GLY A 9 11.98 -6.20 5.84
N ALA A 10 10.88 -6.05 6.58
CA ALA A 10 10.10 -7.15 7.15
C ALA A 10 9.26 -7.89 6.09
N LEU A 11 8.82 -7.21 5.03
CA LEU A 11 7.88 -7.73 4.03
C LEU A 11 8.33 -9.01 3.30
N ALA A 12 9.64 -9.30 3.24
CA ALA A 12 10.09 -10.56 2.64
C ALA A 12 9.83 -11.79 3.52
N TYR A 13 9.51 -11.58 4.80
CA TYR A 13 9.34 -12.62 5.81
C TYR A 13 7.89 -12.70 6.35
N THR A 14 7.00 -11.88 5.80
CA THR A 14 5.55 -11.85 6.08
C THR A 14 4.82 -12.88 5.21
N GLN A 15 3.59 -13.21 5.58
CA GLN A 15 2.68 -13.96 4.69
C GLN A 15 2.11 -13.08 3.58
N LEU A 16 2.20 -11.76 3.73
CA LEU A 16 1.74 -10.79 2.73
C LEU A 16 2.54 -10.91 1.41
N PRO A 17 1.86 -10.79 0.25
CA PRO A 17 2.53 -10.71 -1.04
C PRO A 17 3.53 -9.55 -1.11
N TRP A 18 4.73 -9.86 -1.58
CA TRP A 18 5.86 -8.94 -1.69
C TRP A 18 6.78 -9.42 -2.82
N ILE A 19 7.60 -8.51 -3.34
CA ILE A 19 8.49 -8.74 -4.49
C ILE A 19 9.53 -9.83 -4.24
N VAL A 20 10.01 -9.95 -3.00
CA VAL A 20 10.94 -11.01 -2.59
C VAL A 20 10.25 -11.80 -1.50
N GLN A 21 10.14 -13.11 -1.64
CA GLN A 21 9.53 -13.99 -0.64
C GLN A 21 10.55 -14.99 -0.13
N ASP A 22 10.87 -14.90 1.16
CA ASP A 22 11.74 -15.88 1.83
C ASP A 22 10.96 -17.16 2.16
N SER A 23 11.63 -18.30 2.11
CA SER A 23 11.03 -19.58 2.50
C SER A 23 10.74 -19.65 4.00
N GLN A 24 11.52 -18.95 4.83
CA GLN A 24 11.34 -18.91 6.28
C GLN A 24 10.47 -17.73 6.72
N LYS A 25 9.17 -17.82 6.48
CA LYS A 25 8.21 -16.82 6.95
C LYS A 25 7.91 -16.96 8.44
N TRP A 26 7.62 -15.86 9.12
CA TRP A 26 7.22 -15.87 10.53
C TRP A 26 6.13 -14.85 10.83
N VAL A 27 5.06 -15.30 11.49
CA VAL A 27 3.85 -14.49 11.81
C VAL A 27 4.18 -13.21 12.58
N GLY A 28 5.24 -13.21 13.40
CA GLY A 28 5.64 -11.99 14.11
C GLY A 28 6.10 -10.85 13.19
N PHE A 29 6.49 -11.13 11.94
CA PHE A 29 6.75 -10.09 10.95
C PHE A 29 5.47 -9.46 10.41
N ASP A 30 4.37 -10.23 10.28
CA ASP A 30 3.06 -9.68 9.91
C ASP A 30 2.63 -8.66 10.96
N HIS A 31 2.71 -9.03 12.25
CA HIS A 31 2.42 -8.11 13.34
C HIS A 31 3.32 -6.87 13.37
N THR A 32 4.61 -7.06 13.08
CA THR A 32 5.57 -5.94 12.98
C THR A 32 5.17 -4.98 11.86
N PHE A 33 4.80 -5.52 10.69
CA PHE A 33 4.34 -4.73 9.55
C PHE A 33 3.06 -3.97 9.90
N GLU A 34 2.01 -4.65 10.36
CA GLU A 34 0.69 -4.08 10.66
C GLU A 34 0.77 -2.99 11.72
N PHE A 35 1.49 -3.23 12.81
CA PHE A 35 1.67 -2.24 13.87
C PHE A 35 2.32 -0.97 13.35
N ILE A 36 3.42 -1.09 12.61
CA ILE A 36 4.12 0.08 12.04
C ILE A 36 3.26 0.75 10.96
N HIS A 37 2.58 -0.03 10.13
CA HIS A 37 1.74 0.46 9.03
C HIS A 37 0.59 1.33 9.55
N THR A 38 0.02 0.96 10.70
CA THR A 38 -1.13 1.61 11.32
C THR A 38 -0.89 3.09 11.61
N PHE A 39 0.25 3.47 12.20
CA PHE A 39 0.45 4.85 12.67
C PHE A 39 1.51 5.65 11.89
N ARG A 40 2.42 5.01 11.13
CA ARG A 40 3.58 5.71 10.55
C ARG A 40 3.18 6.88 9.64
N MET A 41 2.19 6.68 8.76
CA MET A 41 1.76 7.68 7.79
C MET A 41 0.84 8.72 8.43
N PRO A 42 -0.11 8.34 9.32
CA PRO A 42 -0.83 9.31 10.15
C PRO A 42 0.08 10.30 10.91
N VAL A 43 1.12 9.80 11.59
CA VAL A 43 2.12 10.65 12.28
C VAL A 43 2.80 11.60 11.28
N PHE A 44 3.21 11.07 10.12
CA PHE A 44 3.86 11.86 9.08
C PHE A 44 2.98 13.00 8.57
N PHE A 45 1.71 12.73 8.25
CA PHE A 45 0.79 13.74 7.75
C PHE A 45 0.44 14.78 8.81
N LEU A 46 0.28 14.37 10.08
CA LEU A 46 0.08 15.29 11.20
C LEU A 46 1.24 16.28 11.34
N LEU A 47 2.48 15.79 11.37
CA LEU A 47 3.65 16.66 11.45
C LEU A 47 3.79 17.54 10.21
N SER A 48 3.45 17.03 9.03
CA SER A 48 3.48 17.80 7.78
C SER A 48 2.52 18.98 7.82
N GLY A 49 1.31 18.77 8.32
CA GLY A 49 0.33 19.83 8.56
C GLY A 49 0.79 20.86 9.58
N PHE A 50 1.34 20.40 10.70
CA PHE A 50 1.93 21.27 11.73
C PHE A 50 3.01 22.19 11.16
N PHE A 51 3.95 21.64 10.36
CA PHE A 51 4.98 22.45 9.71
C PHE A 51 4.42 23.34 8.59
N THR A 52 3.34 22.95 7.92
CA THR A 52 2.68 23.81 6.92
C THR A 52 2.10 25.05 7.58
N ALA A 53 1.37 24.89 8.68
CA ALA A 53 0.85 26.02 9.45
C ALA A 53 1.99 26.90 10.01
N MET A 54 3.07 26.29 10.51
CA MET A 54 4.27 27.00 10.96
C MET A 54 4.89 27.87 9.87
N LEU A 55 5.10 27.29 8.70
CA LEU A 55 5.72 27.96 7.58
C LEU A 55 4.83 29.06 7.00
N TRP A 56 3.53 28.80 6.91
CA TRP A 56 2.53 29.78 6.48
C TRP A 56 2.52 31.00 7.39
N ARG A 57 2.53 30.83 8.72
CA ARG A 57 2.61 31.96 9.66
C ARG A 57 3.91 32.75 9.51
N ARG A 58 5.02 32.09 9.18
CA ARG A 58 6.34 32.76 9.04
C ARG A 58 6.55 33.44 7.69
N ARG A 59 5.94 32.94 6.60
CA ARG A 59 6.26 33.35 5.23
C ARG A 59 5.05 33.74 4.37
N GLY A 60 3.84 33.67 4.92
CA GLY A 60 2.59 33.89 4.18
C GLY A 60 2.31 32.81 3.12
N THR A 61 1.24 33.02 2.36
CA THR A 61 0.73 32.06 1.36
C THR A 61 1.72 31.85 0.20
N LEU A 62 2.23 32.92 -0.41
CA LEU A 62 3.19 32.82 -1.52
C LEU A 62 4.50 32.15 -1.07
N GLY A 63 5.01 32.53 0.11
CA GLY A 63 6.21 31.92 0.67
C GLY A 63 6.04 30.44 1.03
N LEU A 64 4.84 30.03 1.48
CA LEU A 64 4.47 28.63 1.68
C LEU A 64 4.51 27.86 0.35
N VAL A 65 3.76 28.33 -0.66
CA VAL A 65 3.65 27.65 -1.96
C VAL A 65 5.04 27.48 -2.57
N TRP A 66 5.83 28.55 -2.66
CA TRP A 66 7.18 28.49 -3.22
C TRP A 66 8.09 27.51 -2.49
N HIS A 67 8.05 27.52 -1.15
CA HIS A 67 8.86 26.61 -0.35
C HIS A 67 8.42 25.15 -0.54
N ARG A 68 7.11 24.88 -0.54
CA ARG A 68 6.56 23.53 -0.71
C ARG A 68 6.78 23.00 -2.12
N SER A 69 6.69 23.84 -3.15
CA SER A 69 7.10 23.47 -4.52
C SER A 69 8.56 23.02 -4.57
N LYS A 70 9.48 23.75 -3.90
CA LYS A 70 10.91 23.39 -3.87
C LYS A 70 11.25 22.17 -3.01
N ARG A 71 10.44 21.87 -1.98
CA ARG A 71 10.74 20.84 -0.96
C ARG A 71 9.88 19.59 -1.03
N ILE A 72 8.82 19.60 -1.83
CA ILE A 72 7.89 18.47 -1.98
C ILE A 72 7.77 18.15 -3.47
N LEU A 73 7.25 19.09 -4.27
CA LEU A 73 6.98 18.85 -5.70
C LEU A 73 8.28 18.58 -6.48
N LEU A 74 9.32 19.40 -6.29
CA LEU A 74 10.59 19.19 -7.00
C LEU A 74 11.27 17.85 -6.61
N PRO A 75 11.44 17.50 -5.32
CA PRO A 75 11.90 16.17 -4.93
C PRO A 75 11.04 15.03 -5.49
N LEU A 76 9.72 15.18 -5.51
CA LEU A 76 8.81 14.19 -6.09
C LEU A 76 9.12 13.97 -7.58
N LEU A 77 9.19 15.04 -8.38
CA LEU A 77 9.46 14.95 -9.82
C LEU A 77 10.84 14.35 -10.10
N VAL A 78 11.87 14.80 -9.37
CA VAL A 78 13.24 14.27 -9.53
C VAL A 78 13.30 12.80 -9.13
N SER A 79 12.66 12.41 -8.02
CA SER A 79 12.65 11.03 -7.55
C SER A 79 11.79 10.13 -8.44
N ALA A 80 10.72 10.66 -9.02
CA ALA A 80 9.92 9.94 -10.02
C ALA A 80 10.74 9.63 -11.28
N ALA A 81 11.63 10.54 -11.69
CA ALA A 81 12.51 10.33 -12.84
C ALA A 81 13.76 9.48 -12.53
N THR A 82 14.09 9.21 -11.26
CA THR A 82 15.36 8.56 -10.88
C THR A 82 15.17 7.34 -9.98
N ILE A 83 14.53 7.53 -8.82
CA ILE A 83 14.30 6.49 -7.83
C ILE A 83 13.25 5.48 -8.30
N ILE A 84 12.16 5.90 -8.93
CA ILE A 84 11.14 4.97 -9.43
C ILE A 84 11.74 4.01 -10.48
N PRO A 85 12.48 4.48 -11.51
CA PRO A 85 13.20 3.58 -12.41
C PRO A 85 14.16 2.62 -11.70
N ALA A 86 14.89 3.10 -10.68
CA ALA A 86 15.77 2.24 -9.88
C ALA A 86 14.99 1.17 -9.10
N THR A 87 13.81 1.52 -8.55
CA THR A 87 12.90 0.57 -7.92
C THR A 87 12.39 -0.46 -8.93
N MET A 88 11.94 -0.03 -10.12
CA MET A 88 11.50 -0.95 -11.17
C MET A 88 12.60 -1.91 -11.58
N TRP A 89 13.82 -1.41 -11.75
CA TRP A 89 14.99 -2.25 -12.04
C TRP A 89 15.24 -3.27 -10.93
N SER A 90 15.18 -2.86 -9.65
CA SER A 90 15.37 -3.79 -8.53
C SER A 90 14.29 -4.88 -8.46
N ILE A 91 13.05 -4.56 -8.82
CA ILE A 91 11.94 -5.53 -8.89
C ILE A 91 12.18 -6.52 -10.02
N GLN A 92 12.54 -6.04 -11.22
CA GLN A 92 12.89 -6.92 -12.35
C GLN A 92 14.07 -7.84 -12.03
N TYR A 93 15.07 -7.32 -11.32
CA TYR A 93 16.20 -8.12 -10.83
C TYR A 93 15.74 -9.20 -9.85
N ALA A 94 14.92 -8.85 -8.86
CA ALA A 94 14.38 -9.80 -7.89
C ALA A 94 13.56 -10.92 -8.54
N ASN A 95 12.63 -10.57 -9.44
CA ASN A 95 11.78 -11.54 -10.12
C ASN A 95 12.61 -12.58 -10.89
N ARG A 96 13.69 -12.17 -11.58
CA ARG A 96 14.57 -13.10 -12.32
C ARG A 96 15.30 -14.09 -11.41
N VAL A 97 15.74 -13.64 -10.24
CA VAL A 97 16.46 -14.50 -9.29
C VAL A 97 15.48 -15.43 -8.58
N GLN A 98 14.32 -14.92 -8.15
CA GLN A 98 13.32 -15.74 -7.48
C GLN A 98 12.76 -16.83 -8.40
N SER A 99 12.47 -16.52 -9.67
CA SER A 99 12.03 -17.54 -10.63
C SER A 99 13.06 -18.65 -10.84
N SER A 100 14.36 -18.34 -10.82
CA SER A 100 15.39 -19.39 -10.92
C SER A 100 15.44 -20.30 -9.68
N VAL A 101 15.14 -19.77 -8.50
CA VAL A 101 15.12 -20.55 -7.25
C VAL A 101 13.86 -21.44 -7.17
N GLU A 102 12.71 -20.94 -7.61
CA GLU A 102 11.45 -21.70 -7.63
C GLU A 102 11.54 -22.91 -8.58
N VAL A 103 12.20 -22.78 -9.73
CA VAL A 103 12.44 -23.89 -10.67
C VAL A 103 13.35 -24.97 -10.05
N GLU A 104 14.38 -24.58 -9.31
CA GLU A 104 15.31 -25.52 -8.65
C GLU A 104 14.65 -26.29 -7.50
N GLN A 105 13.70 -25.67 -6.78
CA GLN A 105 12.97 -26.31 -5.67
C GLN A 105 11.81 -27.20 -6.14
N ALA A 106 11.18 -26.90 -7.27
CA ALA A 106 10.08 -27.69 -7.82
C ALA A 106 10.50 -29.09 -8.29
N GLU A 107 11.79 -29.32 -8.56
CA GLU A 107 12.31 -30.63 -8.96
C GLU A 107 12.42 -31.64 -7.79
N GLU A 108 12.28 -31.21 -6.52
CA GLU A 108 12.66 -32.07 -5.37
C GLU A 108 11.50 -32.75 -4.61
N THR A 109 10.25 -32.27 -4.70
CA THR A 109 9.03 -32.95 -4.18
C THR A 109 7.79 -32.27 -4.80
N GLU A 110 6.59 -32.86 -4.94
CA GLU A 110 5.59 -32.87 -3.85
C GLU A 110 4.16 -33.00 -4.43
N VAL A 111 3.24 -33.52 -3.63
CA VAL A 111 1.78 -33.50 -3.88
C VAL A 111 1.32 -32.04 -4.06
N LEU A 112 0.67 -31.71 -5.18
CA LEU A 112 0.15 -30.37 -5.48
C LEU A 112 -1.02 -30.02 -4.53
N ASP A 113 -1.14 -28.75 -4.16
CA ASP A 113 -2.36 -28.22 -3.54
C ASP A 113 -3.49 -28.09 -4.58
N ILE A 114 -4.73 -27.79 -4.15
CA ILE A 114 -5.89 -27.75 -5.06
C ILE A 114 -5.77 -26.66 -6.14
N TRP A 115 -5.13 -25.52 -5.83
CA TRP A 115 -4.95 -24.41 -6.76
C TRP A 115 -3.90 -24.72 -7.82
N ARG A 116 -2.76 -25.31 -7.40
CA ARG A 116 -1.69 -25.76 -8.28
C ARG A 116 -2.15 -26.94 -9.13
N ALA A 117 -2.89 -27.90 -8.57
CA ALA A 117 -3.53 -28.96 -9.34
C ALA A 117 -4.48 -28.41 -10.40
N ALA A 118 -5.26 -27.37 -10.07
CA ALA A 118 -6.14 -26.70 -11.02
C ALA A 118 -5.37 -25.93 -12.11
N ALA A 119 -4.26 -25.28 -11.77
CA ALA A 119 -3.40 -24.56 -12.72
C ALA A 119 -2.69 -25.51 -13.69
N GLU A 120 -2.16 -26.63 -13.18
CA GLU A 120 -1.40 -27.61 -13.95
C GLU A 120 -2.26 -28.59 -14.75
N GLY A 121 -3.59 -28.57 -14.58
CA GLY A 121 -4.49 -29.49 -15.29
C GLY A 121 -4.54 -30.90 -14.70
N SER A 122 -4.10 -31.10 -13.45
CA SER A 122 -3.96 -32.43 -12.86
C SER A 122 -5.28 -32.94 -12.26
N GLN A 123 -6.12 -33.59 -13.06
CA GLN A 123 -7.39 -34.18 -12.60
C GLN A 123 -7.20 -35.13 -11.41
N THR A 124 -6.17 -35.99 -11.44
CA THR A 124 -5.94 -36.96 -10.36
C THR A 124 -5.69 -36.28 -9.02
N GLN A 125 -4.89 -35.21 -9.02
CA GLN A 125 -4.57 -34.49 -7.79
C GLN A 125 -5.73 -33.60 -7.35
N LEU A 126 -6.45 -33.01 -8.30
CA LEU A 126 -7.68 -32.26 -8.02
C LEU A 126 -8.70 -33.14 -7.28
N ARG A 127 -9.00 -34.34 -7.80
CA ARG A 127 -9.93 -35.29 -7.16
C ARG A 127 -9.48 -35.70 -5.78
N ALA A 128 -8.19 -36.01 -5.63
CA ALA A 128 -7.65 -36.37 -4.32
C ALA A 128 -7.91 -35.26 -3.27
N ARG A 129 -7.73 -33.99 -3.64
CA ARG A 129 -8.00 -32.85 -2.73
C ARG A 129 -9.48 -32.63 -2.47
N ILE A 130 -10.33 -32.83 -3.47
CA ILE A 130 -11.79 -32.76 -3.30
C ILE A 130 -12.27 -33.87 -2.34
N ASP A 131 -11.75 -35.09 -2.51
CA ASP A 131 -12.07 -36.25 -1.66
C ASP A 131 -11.58 -36.07 -0.21
N GLU A 132 -10.47 -35.33 -0.01
CA GLU A 132 -9.98 -34.91 1.30
C GLU A 132 -10.89 -33.88 2.01
N GLY A 133 -11.90 -33.35 1.32
CA GLY A 133 -12.85 -32.39 1.88
C GLY A 133 -12.34 -30.95 1.90
N VAL A 134 -11.38 -30.61 1.04
CA VAL A 134 -10.92 -29.23 0.85
C VAL A 134 -12.07 -28.37 0.31
N ASP A 135 -12.23 -27.15 0.83
CA ASP A 135 -13.21 -26.20 0.32
C ASP A 135 -12.86 -25.80 -1.13
N ILE A 136 -13.70 -26.23 -2.07
CA ILE A 136 -13.53 -26.02 -3.51
C ILE A 136 -13.62 -24.54 -3.92
N ASN A 137 -14.20 -23.69 -3.08
CA ASN A 137 -14.30 -22.25 -3.29
C ASN A 137 -13.26 -21.44 -2.49
N ALA A 138 -12.38 -22.12 -1.75
CA ALA A 138 -11.34 -21.45 -0.98
C ALA A 138 -10.42 -20.64 -1.89
N THR A 139 -10.07 -19.44 -1.44
CA THR A 139 -9.09 -18.61 -2.14
C THR A 139 -7.68 -18.95 -1.68
N ASP A 140 -6.71 -18.96 -2.60
CA ASP A 140 -5.33 -19.23 -2.24
C ASP A 140 -4.79 -18.14 -1.30
N PRO A 141 -3.93 -18.47 -0.33
CA PRO A 141 -3.44 -17.48 0.63
C PRO A 141 -2.65 -16.31 0.02
N ASN A 142 -2.05 -16.49 -1.17
CA ASN A 142 -1.13 -15.52 -1.76
C ASN A 142 -1.85 -14.54 -2.68
N PHE A 143 -2.57 -15.04 -3.68
CA PHE A 143 -3.22 -14.25 -4.71
C PHE A 143 -4.72 -14.05 -4.46
N ARG A 144 -5.26 -14.77 -3.46
CA ARG A 144 -6.67 -14.82 -3.11
C ARG A 144 -7.54 -15.26 -4.29
N THR A 145 -7.07 -16.16 -5.15
CA THR A 145 -7.77 -16.71 -6.32
C THR A 145 -8.34 -18.10 -6.02
N THR A 146 -9.52 -18.42 -6.57
CA THR A 146 -10.16 -19.74 -6.37
C THR A 146 -9.54 -20.81 -7.30
N PRO A 147 -9.69 -22.12 -7.01
CA PRO A 147 -9.27 -23.19 -7.91
C PRO A 147 -9.88 -23.02 -9.32
N LEU A 148 -11.16 -22.63 -9.38
CA LEU A 148 -11.85 -22.31 -10.64
C LEU A 148 -11.17 -21.15 -11.37
N GLY A 149 -10.78 -20.09 -10.65
CA GLY A 149 -10.03 -18.98 -11.22
C GLY A 149 -8.69 -19.39 -11.82
N TYR A 150 -7.95 -20.28 -11.15
CA TYR A 150 -6.68 -20.84 -11.67
C TYR A 150 -6.89 -21.69 -12.92
N ALA A 151 -7.87 -22.60 -12.92
CA ALA A 151 -8.19 -23.42 -14.08
C ALA A 151 -8.52 -22.56 -15.31
N VAL A 152 -9.31 -21.50 -15.12
CA VAL A 152 -9.67 -20.55 -16.19
C VAL A 152 -8.45 -19.76 -16.67
N LEU A 153 -7.60 -19.29 -15.75
CA LEU A 153 -6.40 -18.51 -16.06
C LEU A 153 -5.45 -19.28 -16.98
N TYR A 154 -5.25 -20.57 -16.68
CA TYR A 154 -4.37 -21.44 -17.44
C TYR A 154 -5.07 -22.20 -18.58
N GLY A 155 -6.35 -21.92 -18.84
CA GLY A 155 -7.09 -22.51 -19.97
C GLY A 155 -7.38 -24.01 -19.82
N GLN A 156 -7.48 -24.52 -18.59
CA GLN A 156 -7.69 -25.94 -18.29
C GLN A 156 -9.18 -26.30 -18.36
N THR A 157 -9.74 -26.40 -19.57
CA THR A 157 -11.18 -26.63 -19.79
C THR A 157 -11.73 -27.83 -19.00
N ASP A 158 -11.05 -28.98 -19.04
CA ASP A 158 -11.52 -30.19 -18.33
C ASP A 158 -11.59 -30.00 -16.81
N ILE A 159 -10.65 -29.25 -16.24
CA ILE A 159 -10.65 -28.92 -14.81
C ILE A 159 -11.77 -27.95 -14.47
N VAL A 160 -12.07 -26.99 -15.34
CA VAL A 160 -13.20 -26.08 -15.16
C VAL A 160 -14.52 -26.86 -15.06
N GLU A 161 -14.76 -27.79 -15.99
CA GLU A 161 -15.96 -28.63 -15.97
C GLU A 161 -16.03 -29.50 -14.70
N GLU A 162 -14.90 -30.08 -14.30
CA GLU A 162 -14.81 -30.93 -13.12
C GLU A 162 -15.08 -30.16 -11.83
N LEU A 163 -14.48 -28.97 -11.67
CA LEU A 163 -14.71 -28.09 -10.52
C LEU A 163 -16.19 -27.67 -10.42
N LEU A 164 -16.79 -27.27 -11.54
CA LEU A 164 -18.21 -26.89 -11.58
C LEU A 164 -19.12 -28.09 -11.26
N SER A 165 -18.79 -29.27 -11.78
CA SER A 165 -19.52 -30.51 -11.48
C SER A 165 -19.41 -30.94 -10.02
N ALA A 166 -18.28 -30.61 -9.38
CA ALA A 166 -18.03 -30.83 -7.95
C ALA A 166 -18.64 -29.73 -7.04
N GLY A 167 -19.33 -28.74 -7.60
CA GLY A 167 -20.06 -27.71 -6.85
C GLY A 167 -19.28 -26.41 -6.62
N ALA A 168 -18.24 -26.13 -7.40
CA ALA A 168 -17.63 -24.80 -7.41
C ALA A 168 -18.65 -23.75 -7.85
N GLU A 169 -18.74 -22.65 -7.10
CA GLU A 169 -19.70 -21.57 -7.37
C GLU A 169 -19.13 -20.63 -8.45
N PRO A 170 -19.73 -20.59 -9.67
CA PRO A 170 -19.16 -19.91 -10.83
C PRO A 170 -19.05 -18.37 -10.67
N SER A 171 -19.83 -17.79 -9.77
CA SER A 171 -19.85 -16.35 -9.51
C SER A 171 -19.03 -15.94 -8.28
N THR A 172 -18.25 -16.86 -7.70
CA THR A 172 -17.39 -16.55 -6.54
C THR A 172 -16.38 -15.44 -6.90
N GLN A 173 -16.43 -14.35 -6.12
CA GLN A 173 -15.48 -13.25 -6.26
C GLN A 173 -14.18 -13.59 -5.53
N TYR A 174 -13.05 -13.31 -6.16
CA TYR A 174 -11.72 -13.47 -5.58
C TYR A 174 -11.03 -12.12 -5.34
N GLY A 175 -9.73 -12.11 -5.04
CA GLY A 175 -8.99 -10.99 -4.45
C GLY A 175 -9.12 -9.60 -5.10
N ASP A 176 -9.47 -9.48 -6.37
CA ASP A 176 -9.70 -8.20 -7.06
C ASP A 176 -11.20 -7.88 -7.26
N GLY A 177 -12.08 -8.64 -6.60
CA GLY A 177 -13.53 -8.63 -6.81
C GLY A 177 -13.96 -9.23 -8.15
N GLY A 178 -13.02 -9.70 -8.97
CA GLY A 178 -13.30 -10.41 -10.22
C GLY A 178 -13.84 -11.81 -9.98
N THR A 179 -14.39 -12.41 -11.03
CA THR A 179 -14.90 -13.79 -11.05
C THR A 179 -14.22 -14.57 -12.17
N ALA A 180 -14.37 -15.90 -12.17
CA ALA A 180 -13.90 -16.76 -13.26
C ALA A 180 -14.31 -16.22 -14.64
N LEU A 181 -15.54 -15.69 -14.77
CA LEU A 181 -16.04 -15.12 -16.03
C LEU A 181 -15.29 -13.85 -16.46
N HIS A 182 -14.79 -13.02 -15.52
CA HIS A 182 -13.94 -11.88 -15.86
C HIS A 182 -12.64 -12.35 -16.53
N THR A 183 -11.97 -13.35 -15.96
CA THR A 183 -10.71 -13.89 -16.50
C THR A 183 -10.91 -14.58 -17.84
N ALA A 184 -11.97 -15.40 -17.99
CA ALA A 184 -12.27 -16.07 -19.24
C ALA A 184 -12.47 -15.06 -20.39
N MET A 185 -13.24 -14.00 -20.15
CA MET A 185 -13.47 -12.93 -21.13
C MET A 185 -12.21 -12.08 -21.37
N PHE A 186 -11.41 -11.80 -20.33
CA PHE A 186 -10.15 -11.09 -20.48
C PHE A 186 -9.15 -11.85 -21.37
N LEU A 187 -9.02 -13.17 -21.18
CA LEU A 187 -8.08 -14.01 -21.94
C LEU A 187 -8.66 -14.52 -23.27
N GLY A 188 -9.92 -14.21 -23.60
CA GLY A 188 -10.55 -14.69 -24.82
C GLY A 188 -10.78 -16.21 -24.83
N ARG A 189 -11.02 -16.83 -23.67
CA ARG A 189 -11.26 -18.28 -23.56
C ARG A 189 -12.71 -18.61 -23.92
N THR A 190 -13.02 -18.73 -25.22
CA THR A 190 -14.40 -18.86 -25.73
C THR A 190 -15.15 -20.05 -25.13
N GLU A 191 -14.55 -21.24 -25.15
CA GLU A 191 -15.18 -22.47 -24.67
C GLU A 191 -15.46 -22.43 -23.16
N ILE A 192 -14.45 -22.06 -22.37
CA ILE A 192 -14.59 -21.85 -20.92
C ILE A 192 -15.64 -20.78 -20.61
N THR A 193 -15.73 -19.71 -21.41
CA THR A 193 -16.78 -18.68 -21.25
C THR A 193 -18.17 -19.29 -21.44
N SER A 194 -18.36 -20.16 -22.44
CA SER A 194 -19.62 -20.87 -22.65
C SER A 194 -19.97 -21.74 -21.44
N ILE A 195 -19.02 -22.56 -20.99
CA ILE A 195 -19.19 -23.47 -19.84
C ILE A 195 -19.59 -22.70 -18.57
N LEU A 196 -18.91 -21.59 -18.26
CA LEU A 196 -19.23 -20.76 -17.10
C LEU A 196 -20.63 -20.15 -17.20
N LEU A 197 -21.03 -19.66 -18.38
CA LEU A 197 -22.37 -19.12 -18.60
C LEU A 197 -23.46 -20.19 -18.49
N ASP A 198 -23.20 -21.41 -18.97
CA ASP A 198 -24.10 -22.55 -18.86
C ASP A 198 -24.24 -23.03 -17.42
N ALA A 199 -23.17 -22.91 -16.63
CA ALA A 199 -23.18 -23.14 -15.19
C ALA A 199 -23.86 -22.01 -14.37
N GLY A 200 -24.32 -20.94 -15.02
CA GLY A 200 -25.04 -19.86 -14.35
C GLY A 200 -24.19 -18.72 -13.82
N ALA A 201 -22.95 -18.54 -14.31
CA ALA A 201 -22.12 -17.39 -13.97
C ALA A 201 -22.84 -16.06 -14.22
N ASP A 202 -22.90 -15.21 -13.20
CA ASP A 202 -23.48 -13.88 -13.31
C ASP A 202 -22.53 -12.93 -14.07
N PHE A 203 -23.05 -12.36 -15.15
CA PHE A 203 -22.34 -11.47 -16.06
C PHE A 203 -22.49 -9.99 -15.69
N GLU A 204 -23.23 -9.67 -14.62
CA GLU A 204 -23.41 -8.32 -14.08
C GLU A 204 -22.58 -8.06 -12.81
N VAL A 205 -21.84 -9.08 -12.32
CA VAL A 205 -20.95 -8.94 -11.16
C VAL A 205 -19.90 -7.87 -11.44
N LYS A 206 -19.72 -6.95 -10.49
CA LYS A 206 -18.73 -5.88 -10.61
C LYS A 206 -17.50 -6.18 -9.76
N ASN A 207 -16.33 -6.09 -10.37
CA ASN A 207 -15.07 -6.13 -9.64
C ASN A 207 -14.83 -4.85 -8.82
N ILE A 208 -13.71 -4.77 -8.09
CA ILE A 208 -13.39 -3.57 -7.28
C ILE A 208 -13.24 -2.29 -8.11
N ARG A 209 -12.99 -2.42 -9.42
CA ARG A 209 -12.90 -1.30 -10.38
C ARG A 209 -14.28 -0.91 -10.93
N GLY A 210 -15.35 -1.60 -10.53
CA GLY A 210 -16.71 -1.39 -11.02
C GLY A 210 -16.94 -1.91 -12.44
N GLU A 211 -16.06 -2.78 -12.93
CA GLU A 211 -16.11 -3.39 -14.26
C GLU A 211 -16.90 -4.69 -14.20
N THR A 212 -17.72 -4.95 -15.21
CA THR A 212 -18.38 -6.24 -15.45
C THR A 212 -17.48 -7.17 -16.26
N PRO A 213 -17.76 -8.49 -16.31
CA PRO A 213 -17.04 -9.42 -17.18
C PRO A 213 -16.94 -8.94 -18.63
N THR A 214 -18.02 -8.38 -19.17
CA THR A 214 -18.08 -7.87 -20.55
C THR A 214 -17.14 -6.69 -20.80
N ASN A 215 -16.78 -5.90 -19.78
CA ASN A 215 -15.77 -4.85 -19.94
C ASN A 215 -14.38 -5.42 -20.24
N SER A 216 -14.09 -6.64 -19.78
CA SER A 216 -12.80 -7.32 -19.98
C SER A 216 -12.50 -7.63 -21.45
N LEU A 217 -13.53 -7.70 -22.31
CA LEU A 217 -13.40 -7.88 -23.76
C LEU A 217 -12.76 -6.69 -24.48
N THR A 218 -12.64 -5.53 -23.80
CA THR A 218 -12.20 -4.27 -24.42
C THR A 218 -10.85 -3.77 -23.93
N VAL A 219 -10.12 -4.58 -23.16
CA VAL A 219 -8.80 -4.20 -22.63
C VAL A 219 -7.78 -4.11 -23.77
N ASN A 220 -7.02 -3.01 -23.83
CA ASN A 220 -6.06 -2.78 -24.90
C ASN A 220 -4.90 -3.79 -24.90
N GLU A 221 -4.22 -3.90 -26.04
CA GLU A 221 -3.09 -4.79 -26.27
C GLU A 221 -1.97 -4.62 -25.24
N GLN A 222 -1.56 -3.38 -24.95
CA GLN A 222 -0.42 -3.14 -24.07
C GLN A 222 -0.66 -3.66 -22.66
N ILE A 223 -1.85 -3.43 -22.10
CA ILE A 223 -2.23 -3.93 -20.78
C ILE A 223 -2.42 -5.45 -20.83
N THR A 224 -3.05 -5.97 -21.88
CA THR A 224 -3.27 -7.40 -22.04
C THR A 224 -1.94 -8.15 -22.04
N MET A 225 -0.99 -7.74 -22.90
CA MET A 225 0.33 -8.36 -23.01
C MET A 225 1.21 -8.14 -21.78
N MET A 226 1.06 -7.01 -21.08
CA MET A 226 1.74 -6.81 -19.79
C MET A 226 1.27 -7.84 -18.75
N ILE A 227 -0.04 -8.06 -18.66
CA ILE A 227 -0.62 -8.99 -17.68
C ILE A 227 -0.30 -10.44 -18.06
N THR A 228 -0.49 -10.84 -19.32
CA THR A 228 -0.16 -12.21 -19.76
C THR A 228 1.32 -12.51 -19.62
N GLY A 229 2.19 -11.55 -19.93
CA GLY A 229 3.63 -11.68 -19.71
C GLY A 229 4.02 -11.77 -18.23
N PHE A 230 3.34 -11.04 -17.35
CA PHE A 230 3.54 -11.16 -15.89
C PHE A 230 3.11 -12.54 -15.37
N LEU A 231 2.03 -13.08 -15.93
CA LEU A 231 1.48 -14.40 -15.58
C LEU A 231 2.16 -15.56 -16.33
N GLN A 232 3.14 -15.27 -17.18
CA GLN A 232 3.87 -16.25 -18.00
C GLN A 232 2.96 -17.09 -18.92
N LEU A 233 1.86 -16.51 -19.40
CA LEU A 233 1.00 -17.16 -20.39
C LEU A 233 1.63 -17.05 -21.78
N GLU A 234 1.56 -18.12 -22.57
CA GLU A 234 2.13 -18.17 -23.92
C GLU A 234 1.21 -17.53 -24.99
N ASP A 235 0.01 -17.10 -24.62
CA ASP A 235 -0.97 -16.53 -25.54
C ASP A 235 -0.50 -15.21 -26.19
N THR A 236 -0.70 -15.10 -27.51
CA THR A 236 -0.45 -13.85 -28.25
C THR A 236 -1.67 -12.94 -28.16
N PHE A 237 -1.47 -11.63 -28.36
CA PHE A 237 -2.61 -10.71 -28.40
C PHE A 237 -3.62 -11.07 -29.51
N GLU A 238 -3.13 -11.56 -30.65
CA GLU A 238 -3.97 -11.98 -31.77
C GLU A 238 -4.89 -13.15 -31.39
N SER A 239 -4.39 -14.17 -30.68
CA SER A 239 -5.22 -15.30 -30.23
C SER A 239 -6.26 -14.86 -29.20
N ILE A 240 -5.86 -14.03 -28.23
CA ILE A 240 -6.76 -13.47 -27.22
C ILE A 240 -7.85 -12.62 -27.88
N GLN A 241 -7.47 -11.76 -28.82
CA GLN A 241 -8.42 -10.87 -29.49
C GLN A 241 -9.43 -11.66 -30.34
N SER A 242 -8.97 -12.70 -31.06
CA SER A 242 -9.87 -13.60 -31.78
C SER A 242 -10.90 -14.25 -30.85
N GLY A 243 -10.46 -14.78 -29.71
CA GLY A 243 -11.36 -15.37 -28.72
C GLY A 243 -12.33 -14.35 -28.09
N ARG A 244 -11.88 -13.12 -27.85
CA ARG A 244 -12.77 -12.03 -27.38
C ARG A 244 -13.85 -11.68 -28.41
N ASP A 245 -13.52 -11.72 -29.70
CA ASP A 245 -14.47 -11.45 -30.78
C ASP A 245 -15.49 -12.59 -30.92
N GLU A 246 -15.06 -13.85 -30.77
CA GLU A 246 -15.97 -15.01 -30.68
C GLU A 246 -16.89 -14.93 -29.47
N ILE A 247 -16.37 -14.56 -28.30
CA ILE A 247 -17.19 -14.37 -27.10
C ILE A 247 -18.24 -13.27 -27.33
N ARG A 248 -17.89 -12.20 -28.05
CA ARG A 248 -18.87 -11.15 -28.40
C ARG A 248 -20.01 -11.71 -29.23
N THR A 249 -19.71 -12.52 -30.25
CA THR A 249 -20.74 -13.19 -31.05
C THR A 249 -21.59 -14.15 -30.23
N LEU A 250 -20.97 -14.95 -29.35
CA LEU A 250 -21.66 -15.87 -28.43
C LEU A 250 -22.64 -15.13 -27.51
N LEU A 251 -22.23 -13.97 -26.99
CA LEU A 251 -23.08 -13.15 -26.13
C LEU A 251 -24.23 -12.50 -26.90
N GLU A 252 -24.01 -12.07 -28.14
CA GLU A 252 -25.04 -11.56 -29.04
C GLU A 252 -26.10 -12.63 -29.35
N GLU A 253 -25.67 -13.85 -29.69
CA GLU A 253 -26.55 -15.00 -29.94
C GLU A 253 -27.38 -15.38 -28.71
N ARG A 254 -26.81 -15.24 -27.51
CA ARG A 254 -27.50 -15.47 -26.23
C ARG A 254 -28.38 -14.29 -25.78
N GLY A 255 -28.54 -13.26 -26.59
CA GLY A 255 -29.38 -12.09 -26.28
C GLY A 255 -28.81 -11.16 -25.21
N LYS A 256 -27.50 -11.23 -24.95
CA LYS A 256 -26.76 -10.42 -23.97
C LYS A 256 -25.73 -9.52 -24.68
N PRO A 257 -26.14 -8.54 -25.51
CA PRO A 257 -25.21 -7.78 -26.33
C PRO A 257 -24.20 -7.00 -25.49
N VAL A 258 -22.95 -6.95 -25.95
CA VAL A 258 -21.90 -6.14 -25.31
C VAL A 258 -22.17 -4.67 -25.61
N VAL A 259 -22.83 -3.98 -24.68
CA VAL A 259 -23.14 -2.55 -24.81
C VAL A 259 -21.88 -1.73 -24.58
N ALA A 260 -21.60 -0.80 -25.50
CA ALA A 260 -20.50 0.15 -25.32
C ALA A 260 -20.75 1.02 -24.08
N PRO A 261 -19.73 1.27 -23.24
CA PRO A 261 -19.91 2.05 -22.02
C PRO A 261 -20.43 3.44 -22.36
N THR A 262 -21.43 3.88 -21.60
CA THR A 262 -22.01 5.22 -21.68
C THR A 262 -20.95 6.30 -21.39
N PRO A 263 -21.13 7.57 -21.78
CA PRO A 263 -20.16 8.63 -21.49
C PRO A 263 -19.82 8.77 -20.00
N SER A 264 -20.81 8.57 -19.12
CA SER A 264 -20.61 8.58 -17.66
C SER A 264 -19.77 7.39 -17.18
N GLU A 265 -19.98 6.20 -17.76
CA GLU A 265 -19.17 5.01 -17.46
C GLU A 265 -17.75 5.15 -17.99
N ARG A 266 -17.56 5.73 -19.18
CA ARG A 266 -16.23 6.05 -19.71
C ARG A 266 -15.48 7.00 -18.78
N LEU A 267 -16.15 8.04 -18.28
CA LEU A 267 -15.56 8.97 -17.32
C LEU A 267 -15.22 8.26 -16.01
N ARG A 268 -16.13 7.44 -15.47
CA ARG A 268 -15.90 6.66 -14.24
C ARG A 268 -14.72 5.71 -14.40
N ASN A 269 -14.66 4.98 -15.51
CA ASN A 269 -13.58 4.05 -15.82
C ASN A 269 -12.25 4.79 -15.99
N LEU A 270 -12.26 5.97 -16.63
CA LEU A 270 -11.07 6.82 -16.72
C LEU A 270 -10.61 7.27 -15.32
N VAL A 271 -11.52 7.73 -14.46
CA VAL A 271 -11.18 8.13 -13.09
C VAL A 271 -10.62 6.95 -12.31
N ASN A 272 -11.26 5.79 -12.38
CA ASN A 272 -10.80 4.56 -11.73
C ASN A 272 -9.41 4.13 -12.22
N LEU A 273 -9.17 4.23 -13.54
CA LEU A 273 -7.86 3.99 -14.12
C LEU A 273 -6.81 4.97 -13.58
N LEU A 274 -7.12 6.27 -13.53
CA LEU A 274 -6.19 7.28 -13.00
C LEU A 274 -5.91 7.12 -11.50
N ILE A 275 -6.84 6.52 -10.75
CA ILE A 275 -6.66 6.12 -9.35
C ILE A 275 -5.78 4.87 -9.25
N ALA A 276 -5.91 3.92 -10.18
CA ALA A 276 -5.22 2.64 -10.14
C ALA A 276 -3.80 2.64 -10.73
N ILE A 277 -3.50 3.49 -11.73
CA ILE A 277 -2.17 3.49 -12.38
C ILE A 277 -1.10 3.86 -11.35
N PRO A 278 -0.12 2.98 -11.07
CA PRO A 278 0.86 3.17 -10.01
C PRO A 278 1.99 4.13 -10.42
N VAL A 279 1.67 5.41 -10.60
CA VAL A 279 2.63 6.42 -11.07
C VAL A 279 3.70 6.71 -10.02
N PHE A 280 3.32 6.78 -8.75
CA PHE A 280 4.22 7.30 -7.71
C PHE A 280 4.83 6.22 -6.81
N TYR A 281 4.39 4.96 -6.90
CA TYR A 281 4.86 3.85 -6.05
C TYR A 281 4.99 4.28 -4.57
N HIS A 282 6.10 4.01 -3.90
CA HIS A 282 6.34 4.38 -2.50
C HIS A 282 6.46 5.90 -2.25
N LEU A 283 6.46 6.73 -3.31
CA LEU A 283 6.52 8.19 -3.23
C LEU A 283 5.15 8.88 -3.17
N TRP A 284 4.06 8.10 -3.19
CA TRP A 284 2.67 8.59 -3.21
C TRP A 284 2.34 9.66 -2.16
N PHE A 285 2.98 9.59 -0.99
CA PHE A 285 2.74 10.51 0.11
C PHE A 285 3.18 11.95 -0.19
N LEU A 286 4.23 12.14 -1.01
CA LEU A 286 4.64 13.47 -1.46
C LEU A 286 3.59 14.06 -2.39
N TRP A 287 2.99 13.21 -3.23
CA TRP A 287 1.91 13.62 -4.09
C TRP A 287 0.68 14.04 -3.29
N HIS A 288 0.30 13.28 -2.25
CA HIS A 288 -0.76 13.68 -1.32
C HIS A 288 -0.45 15.00 -0.62
N LEU A 289 0.80 15.25 -0.24
CA LEU A 289 1.19 16.54 0.32
C LEU A 289 1.01 17.70 -0.66
N CYS A 290 1.19 17.49 -1.96
CA CYS A 290 0.87 18.52 -2.97
C CYS A 290 -0.62 18.90 -2.90
N TRP A 291 -1.51 17.91 -2.88
CA TRP A 291 -2.96 18.12 -2.72
C TRP A 291 -3.29 18.82 -1.40
N PHE A 292 -2.70 18.40 -0.28
CA PHE A 292 -2.96 19.01 1.02
C PHE A 292 -2.41 20.43 1.16
N VAL A 293 -1.31 20.77 0.49
CA VAL A 293 -0.82 22.16 0.43
C VAL A 293 -1.79 23.04 -0.36
N VAL A 294 -2.31 22.57 -1.50
CA VAL A 294 -3.33 23.28 -2.27
C VAL A 294 -4.60 23.47 -1.45
N ALA A 295 -5.13 22.40 -0.86
CA ALA A 295 -6.31 22.45 0.00
C ALA A 295 -6.10 23.37 1.21
N PHE A 296 -4.92 23.34 1.86
CA PHE A 296 -4.58 24.26 2.93
C PHE A 296 -4.58 25.72 2.48
N VAL A 297 -4.04 26.04 1.29
CA VAL A 297 -4.04 27.40 0.76
C VAL A 297 -5.45 27.89 0.48
N VAL A 298 -6.29 27.05 -0.15
CA VAL A 298 -7.71 27.36 -0.39
C VAL A 298 -8.42 27.64 0.92
N LEU A 299 -8.28 26.73 1.90
CA LEU A 299 -8.85 26.92 3.23
C LEU A 299 -8.31 28.17 3.92
N ALA A 300 -7.01 28.44 3.87
CA ALA A 300 -6.41 29.63 4.49
C ALA A 300 -6.92 30.95 3.87
N VAL A 301 -7.27 30.96 2.59
CA VAL A 301 -7.87 32.12 1.92
C VAL A 301 -9.32 32.31 2.36
N ILE A 302 -10.11 31.23 2.39
CA ILE A 302 -11.52 31.24 2.82
C ILE A 302 -11.63 31.60 4.31
N THR A 303 -10.70 31.11 5.13
CA THR A 303 -10.68 31.25 6.59
C THR A 303 -9.92 32.48 7.09
N LYS A 304 -9.61 33.48 6.25
CA LYS A 304 -8.97 34.75 6.64
C LYS A 304 -9.55 35.43 7.91
N PRO A 305 -10.85 35.28 8.31
CA PRO A 305 -11.34 35.80 9.58
C PRO A 305 -11.17 34.87 10.81
N LEU A 306 -10.54 33.69 10.71
CA LEU A 306 -10.44 32.69 11.78
C LEU A 306 -9.33 32.95 12.82
N SER A 307 -8.92 34.21 13.01
CA SER A 307 -8.15 34.63 14.21
C SER A 307 -8.88 34.32 15.53
N LYS A 308 -10.19 33.97 15.46
CA LYS A 308 -11.01 33.48 16.57
C LYS A 308 -10.82 31.99 16.94
N LEU A 309 -10.12 31.17 16.14
CA LEU A 309 -9.90 29.73 16.41
C LEU A 309 -9.15 29.44 17.71
N ARG A 310 -8.38 30.40 18.24
CA ARG A 310 -7.68 30.26 19.53
C ARG A 310 -8.66 29.96 20.69
N ARG A 311 -9.94 30.32 20.56
CA ARG A 311 -11.00 30.02 21.55
C ARG A 311 -11.42 28.54 21.57
N LEU A 312 -11.06 27.76 20.55
CA LEU A 312 -11.34 26.32 20.44
C LEU A 312 -10.15 25.46 20.86
N ALA A 313 -9.19 26.01 21.62
CA ALA A 313 -8.03 25.28 22.13
C ALA A 313 -8.40 24.01 22.92
N PHE A 314 -9.58 23.99 23.56
CA PHE A 314 -10.09 22.82 24.26
C PHE A 314 -10.38 21.64 23.32
N LEU A 315 -10.76 21.87 22.05
CA LEU A 315 -10.96 20.81 21.07
C LEU A 315 -9.63 20.17 20.66
N THR A 316 -8.51 20.89 20.76
CA THR A 316 -7.17 20.33 20.52
C THR A 316 -6.50 19.75 21.77
N ALA A 317 -7.13 19.87 22.94
CA ALA A 317 -6.58 19.37 24.19
C ALA A 317 -6.78 17.85 24.29
N PHE A 318 -5.72 17.12 24.66
CA PHE A 318 -5.79 15.70 24.95
C PHE A 318 -6.30 15.48 26.40
N PRO A 319 -7.15 14.48 26.69
CA PRO A 319 -7.71 13.47 25.78
C PRO A 319 -9.00 13.91 25.05
N CYS A 320 -9.55 15.11 25.32
CA CYS A 320 -10.83 15.56 24.78
C CYS A 320 -10.91 15.51 23.25
N CYS A 321 -9.80 15.76 22.56
CA CYS A 321 -9.73 15.68 21.10
C CYS A 321 -10.09 14.29 20.56
N LEU A 322 -9.87 13.21 21.34
CA LEU A 322 -10.19 11.85 20.93
C LEU A 322 -11.70 11.64 20.72
N LEU A 323 -12.56 12.40 21.43
CA LEU A 323 -14.02 12.26 21.35
C LEU A 323 -14.58 12.52 19.95
N TYR A 324 -13.91 13.33 19.14
CA TYR A 324 -14.31 13.57 17.75
C TYR A 324 -13.30 13.01 16.73
N LEU A 325 -12.00 12.95 17.07
CA LEU A 325 -10.98 12.44 16.16
C LEU A 325 -11.12 10.94 15.93
N VAL A 326 -11.43 10.16 16.98
CA VAL A 326 -11.58 8.71 16.83
C VAL A 326 -12.80 8.38 15.96
N PRO A 327 -14.02 8.91 16.21
CA PRO A 327 -15.16 8.67 15.31
C PRO A 327 -14.93 9.17 13.88
N LEU A 328 -14.29 10.33 13.71
CA LEU A 328 -14.00 10.86 12.37
C LEU A 328 -13.01 9.98 11.60
N THR A 329 -11.98 9.49 12.28
CA THR A 329 -10.98 8.59 11.68
C THR A 329 -11.62 7.25 11.35
N MET A 330 -12.44 6.70 12.26
CA MET A 330 -13.21 5.48 12.05
C MET A 330 -14.10 5.58 10.82
N TRP A 331 -14.84 6.69 10.68
CA TRP A 331 -15.68 6.92 9.52
C TRP A 331 -14.89 6.97 8.21
N THR A 332 -13.73 7.64 8.18
CA THR A 332 -12.91 7.63 6.96
C THR A 332 -12.30 6.27 6.66
N GLN A 333 -12.00 5.48 7.70
CA GLN A 333 -11.36 4.18 7.58
C GLN A 333 -12.37 3.07 7.22
N SER A 334 -13.66 3.23 7.51
CA SER A 334 -14.69 2.25 7.11
C SER A 334 -14.88 2.12 5.59
N PHE A 335 -14.23 2.97 4.79
CA PHE A 335 -14.22 2.90 3.33
C PHE A 335 -12.94 2.25 2.77
N MET A 336 -12.07 1.73 3.63
CA MET A 336 -10.81 1.07 3.28
C MET A 336 -10.94 -0.45 3.41
N ASP A 337 -9.98 -1.18 2.85
CA ASP A 337 -9.90 -2.62 3.02
C ASP A 337 -9.80 -3.01 4.50
N LEU A 338 -10.40 -4.16 4.83
CA LEU A 338 -10.35 -4.81 6.15
C LEU A 338 -8.95 -5.37 6.41
N ARG A 339 -7.99 -4.48 6.62
CA ARG A 339 -6.64 -4.82 7.07
C ARG A 339 -6.21 -3.87 8.15
N MET A 340 -5.32 -4.35 9.01
CA MET A 340 -4.75 -3.51 10.05
C MET A 340 -3.84 -2.42 9.48
N GLY A 341 -4.33 -1.19 9.53
CA GLY A 341 -3.70 0.01 8.98
C GLY A 341 -4.50 0.66 7.85
N PRO A 342 -4.15 1.90 7.46
CA PRO A 342 -4.85 2.59 6.37
C PRO A 342 -4.29 2.21 4.98
N ASP A 343 -5.18 2.20 3.99
CA ASP A 343 -4.83 1.97 2.59
C ASP A 343 -3.78 2.97 2.06
N THR A 344 -3.12 2.56 0.98
CA THR A 344 -2.18 3.40 0.24
C THR A 344 -2.68 3.66 -1.18
N ALA A 345 -2.70 4.93 -1.60
CA ALA A 345 -3.11 5.31 -2.94
C ALA A 345 -1.90 5.76 -3.77
N ILE A 346 -1.42 4.88 -4.65
CA ILE A 346 -0.23 5.11 -5.51
C ILE A 346 -0.56 5.71 -6.89
N GLY A 347 -1.85 5.95 -7.14
CA GLY A 347 -2.45 6.53 -8.33
C GLY A 347 -1.99 7.93 -8.72
N LEU A 348 -2.26 8.32 -9.96
CA LEU A 348 -2.15 9.72 -10.39
C LEU A 348 -3.19 10.61 -9.71
N ILE A 349 -4.42 10.11 -9.58
CA ILE A 349 -5.45 10.74 -8.75
C ILE A 349 -5.50 9.98 -7.42
N PRO A 350 -5.26 10.63 -6.27
CA PRO A 350 -5.44 9.99 -4.98
C PRO A 350 -6.87 9.46 -4.81
N ALA A 351 -7.00 8.21 -4.34
CA ALA A 351 -8.30 7.66 -3.97
C ALA A 351 -8.99 8.59 -2.95
N PRO A 352 -10.25 9.01 -3.18
CA PRO A 352 -10.91 10.00 -2.34
C PRO A 352 -11.00 9.62 -0.86
N HIS A 353 -11.28 8.35 -0.55
CA HIS A 353 -11.37 7.86 0.82
C HIS A 353 -10.00 7.86 1.53
N VAL A 354 -8.93 7.45 0.83
CA VAL A 354 -7.53 7.53 1.34
C VAL A 354 -7.10 8.97 1.58
N LEU A 355 -7.38 9.85 0.62
CA LEU A 355 -7.06 11.26 0.74
C LEU A 355 -7.81 11.90 1.92
N ALA A 356 -9.09 11.57 2.12
CA ALA A 356 -9.91 12.05 3.22
C ALA A 356 -9.37 11.59 4.58
N HIS A 357 -8.98 10.32 4.72
CA HIS A 357 -8.40 9.79 5.95
C HIS A 357 -7.13 10.55 6.37
N TYR A 358 -6.17 10.72 5.44
CA TYR A 358 -4.94 11.45 5.75
C TYR A 358 -5.15 12.96 5.92
N ALA A 359 -6.22 13.52 5.35
CA ALA A 359 -6.60 14.91 5.57
C ALA A 359 -6.92 15.18 7.04
N VAL A 360 -7.57 14.24 7.75
CA VAL A 360 -7.88 14.36 9.18
C VAL A 360 -6.60 14.68 9.97
N PHE A 361 -5.56 13.88 9.79
CA PHE A 361 -4.28 14.06 10.47
C PHE A 361 -3.58 15.35 10.06
N TYR A 362 -3.51 15.62 8.75
CA TYR A 362 -2.84 16.81 8.22
C TYR A 362 -3.47 18.12 8.71
N PHE A 363 -4.80 18.25 8.62
CA PHE A 363 -5.46 19.46 9.07
C PHE A 363 -5.49 19.57 10.58
N PHE A 364 -5.64 18.46 11.32
CA PHE A 364 -5.50 18.49 12.77
C PHE A 364 -4.11 18.97 13.21
N GLY A 365 -3.04 18.48 12.57
CA GLY A 365 -1.68 18.96 12.78
C GLY A 365 -1.52 20.47 12.54
N SER A 366 -2.19 20.98 11.51
CA SER A 366 -2.22 22.42 11.20
C SER A 366 -2.90 23.26 12.31
N VAL A 367 -3.97 22.71 12.90
CA VAL A 367 -4.66 23.33 14.05
C VAL A 367 -3.80 23.24 15.32
N LEU A 368 -3.13 22.11 15.56
CA LEU A 368 -2.22 21.94 16.72
C LEU A 368 -1.16 23.05 16.78
N TYR A 369 -0.51 23.39 15.66
CA TYR A 369 0.43 24.51 15.62
C TYR A 369 -0.24 25.85 15.96
N SER A 370 -1.49 26.03 15.55
CA SER A 370 -2.22 27.26 15.83
C SER A 370 -2.57 27.43 17.31
N THR A 371 -2.76 26.32 18.04
CA THR A 371 -3.02 26.30 19.49
C THR A 371 -1.73 26.37 20.30
N PHE A 372 -0.77 25.49 20.03
CA PHE A 372 0.41 25.28 20.87
C PHE A 372 1.66 26.03 20.40
N GLY A 373 1.61 26.66 19.22
CA GLY A 373 2.76 27.33 18.63
C GLY A 373 3.90 26.33 18.35
N SER A 374 5.13 26.72 18.70
CA SER A 374 6.33 25.90 18.45
C SER A 374 6.58 24.81 19.50
N SER A 375 5.86 24.81 20.63
CA SER A 375 6.04 23.84 21.71
C SER A 375 4.87 22.87 21.77
N LEU A 376 4.91 21.85 20.92
CA LEU A 376 3.95 20.74 20.99
C LEU A 376 4.25 19.91 22.24
N ARG A 377 3.35 19.93 23.23
CA ARG A 377 3.48 19.21 24.50
C ARG A 377 2.18 18.47 24.81
N VAL A 378 2.32 17.23 25.27
CA VAL A 378 1.19 16.37 25.65
C VAL A 378 1.17 16.14 27.16
N GLY A 379 2.31 16.34 27.82
CA GLY A 379 2.45 16.17 29.27
C GLY A 379 2.35 14.71 29.69
N TRP A 380 1.85 14.47 30.90
CA TRP A 380 1.78 13.15 31.53
C TRP A 380 1.07 12.07 30.68
N TRP A 381 0.12 12.47 29.84
CA TRP A 381 -0.69 11.55 29.04
C TRP A 381 0.08 10.80 27.94
N GLY A 382 1.30 11.23 27.61
CA GLY A 382 2.13 10.59 26.58
C GLY A 382 2.39 9.11 26.86
N ILE A 383 3.19 8.79 27.89
CA ILE A 383 3.58 7.40 28.19
C ILE A 383 2.36 6.48 28.40
N PRO A 384 1.34 6.85 29.21
CA PRO A 384 0.13 6.04 29.36
C PRO A 384 -0.56 5.75 28.03
N SER A 385 -0.64 6.72 27.12
CA SER A 385 -1.27 6.53 25.81
C SER A 385 -0.51 5.52 24.95
N LEU A 386 0.83 5.55 24.98
CA LEU A 386 1.65 4.56 24.28
C LEU A 386 1.45 3.15 24.85
N ILE A 387 1.39 3.02 26.18
CA ILE A 387 1.12 1.73 26.84
C ILE A 387 -0.27 1.21 26.46
N ILE A 388 -1.31 2.06 26.52
CA ILE A 388 -2.67 1.67 26.13
C ILE A 388 -2.70 1.24 24.66
N ALA A 389 -2.02 1.95 23.76
CA ALA A 389 -1.96 1.56 22.35
C ALA A 389 -1.33 0.15 22.15
N VAL A 390 -0.23 -0.14 22.86
CA VAL A 390 0.43 -1.46 22.81
C VAL A 390 -0.49 -2.56 23.38
N VAL A 391 -1.28 -2.26 24.41
CA VAL A 391 -2.24 -3.21 25.00
C VAL A 391 -3.46 -3.43 24.11
N LEU A 392 -3.93 -2.40 23.39
CA LEU A 392 -5.05 -2.51 22.46
C LEU A 392 -4.68 -3.28 21.18
N TYR A 393 -3.40 -3.35 20.82
CA TYR A 393 -2.95 -4.02 19.61
C TYR A 393 -3.31 -5.52 19.56
N PRO A 394 -3.00 -6.35 20.58
CA PRO A 394 -3.47 -7.75 20.62
C PRO A 394 -4.99 -7.91 20.57
N VAL A 395 -5.74 -6.96 21.15
CA VAL A 395 -7.21 -6.99 21.11
C VAL A 395 -7.71 -6.78 19.68
N ALA A 396 -7.11 -5.84 18.95
CA ALA A 396 -7.44 -5.62 17.54
C ALA A 396 -7.14 -6.87 16.69
N LEU A 397 -5.98 -7.50 16.88
CA LEU A 397 -5.61 -8.74 16.19
C LEU A 397 -6.59 -9.87 16.47
N SER A 398 -6.98 -10.07 17.73
CA SER A 398 -7.93 -11.15 18.09
C SER A 398 -9.30 -10.99 17.45
N ILE A 399 -9.70 -9.76 17.11
CA ILE A 399 -10.95 -9.47 16.40
C ILE A 399 -10.80 -9.75 14.91
N ASP A 400 -9.66 -9.39 14.32
CA ASP A 400 -9.34 -9.65 12.91
C ASP A 400 -9.29 -11.16 12.61
N GLU A 401 -8.59 -11.92 13.46
CA GLU A 401 -8.48 -13.39 13.34
C GLU A 401 -9.82 -14.12 13.52
N SER A 402 -10.79 -13.51 14.19
CA SER A 402 -12.07 -14.17 14.48
C SER A 402 -12.95 -14.38 13.24
N GLY A 403 -12.67 -13.69 12.12
CA GLY A 403 -13.31 -13.92 10.82
C GLY A 403 -14.84 -13.72 10.80
N THR A 404 -15.44 -13.17 11.86
CA THR A 404 -16.89 -13.00 11.94
C THR A 404 -17.32 -11.81 11.09
N ASN A 405 -18.01 -12.06 9.97
CA ASN A 405 -18.62 -11.06 9.08
C ASN A 405 -19.79 -10.26 9.71
N GLU A 406 -19.88 -10.24 11.03
CA GLU A 406 -20.87 -9.42 11.72
C GLU A 406 -20.46 -7.95 11.68
N GLN A 407 -21.36 -7.09 11.18
CA GLN A 407 -21.18 -5.64 11.11
C GLN A 407 -20.75 -5.01 12.46
N GLY A 408 -21.15 -5.62 13.59
CA GLY A 408 -20.74 -5.21 14.93
C GLY A 408 -19.23 -5.36 15.17
N PHE A 409 -18.64 -6.48 14.73
CA PHE A 409 -17.21 -6.73 14.84
C PHE A 409 -16.40 -5.83 13.91
N PHE A 410 -16.89 -5.58 12.69
CA PHE A 410 -16.29 -4.61 11.77
C PHE A 410 -16.18 -3.20 12.38
N ASN A 411 -17.28 -2.72 12.96
CA ASN A 411 -17.31 -1.41 13.60
C ASN A 411 -16.38 -1.35 14.83
N LEU A 412 -16.32 -2.42 15.62
CA LEU A 412 -15.45 -2.50 16.79
C LEU A 412 -13.96 -2.53 16.41
N PHE A 413 -13.59 -3.34 15.42
CA PHE A 413 -12.23 -3.40 14.89
C PHE A 413 -11.76 -2.03 14.39
N THR A 414 -12.57 -1.38 13.54
CA THR A 414 -12.28 -0.07 12.97
C THR A 414 -12.17 1.01 14.06
N LEU A 415 -13.01 0.93 15.11
CA LEU A 415 -12.95 1.81 16.27
C LEU A 415 -11.64 1.63 17.05
N ILE A 416 -11.24 0.40 17.35
CA ILE A 416 -10.01 0.09 18.10
C ILE A 416 -8.78 0.56 17.31
N GLN A 417 -8.70 0.26 16.01
CA GLN A 417 -7.60 0.73 15.18
C GLN A 417 -7.54 2.26 15.15
N SER A 418 -8.67 2.93 14.96
CA SER A 418 -8.75 4.40 14.96
C SER A 418 -8.28 5.00 16.29
N ALA A 419 -8.68 4.42 17.42
CA ALA A 419 -8.20 4.84 18.73
C ALA A 419 -6.70 4.60 18.90
N MET A 420 -6.20 3.44 18.48
CA MET A 420 -4.80 3.05 18.60
C MET A 420 -3.88 4.00 17.82
N VAL A 421 -4.26 4.44 16.62
CA VAL A 421 -3.49 5.43 15.83
C VAL A 421 -3.28 6.71 16.63
N TRP A 422 -4.35 7.28 17.20
CA TRP A 422 -4.26 8.53 17.96
C TRP A 422 -3.51 8.37 19.28
N LEU A 423 -3.74 7.29 20.01
CA LEU A 423 -2.99 6.98 21.23
C LEU A 423 -1.49 6.82 20.94
N THR A 424 -1.14 6.19 19.82
CA THR A 424 0.25 6.04 19.39
C THR A 424 0.86 7.39 19.00
N ILE A 425 0.13 8.24 18.26
CA ILE A 425 0.57 9.60 17.91
C ILE A 425 0.91 10.41 19.17
N TYR A 426 -0.04 10.51 20.10
CA TYR A 426 0.13 11.29 21.33
C TYR A 426 1.17 10.67 22.26
N GLY A 427 1.24 9.33 22.28
CA GLY A 427 2.24 8.58 23.01
C GLY A 427 3.66 8.83 22.51
N LEU A 428 3.86 8.82 21.19
CA LEU A 428 5.14 9.14 20.58
C LEU A 428 5.55 10.59 20.84
N ILE A 429 4.62 11.55 20.75
CA ILE A 429 4.92 12.95 21.07
C ILE A 429 5.41 13.08 22.52
N GLY A 430 4.70 12.50 23.48
CA GLY A 430 5.11 12.56 24.89
C GLY A 430 6.38 11.74 25.20
N PHE A 431 6.60 10.61 24.54
CA PHE A 431 7.85 9.86 24.64
C PHE A 431 9.04 10.73 24.21
N PHE A 432 8.94 11.41 23.05
CA PHE A 432 10.02 12.28 22.57
C PHE A 432 10.15 13.57 23.37
N GLU A 433 9.09 14.06 24.02
CA GLU A 433 9.16 15.17 24.99
C GLU A 433 10.13 14.83 26.14
N ILE A 434 10.16 13.56 26.57
CA ILE A 434 11.04 13.07 27.64
C ILE A 434 12.41 12.64 27.09
N ALA A 435 12.43 11.82 26.04
CA ALA A 435 13.64 11.18 25.52
C ALA A 435 14.57 12.14 24.74
N ALA A 436 14.02 13.22 24.18
CA ALA A 436 14.74 14.21 23.39
C ALA A 436 14.67 15.63 24.01
N ASN A 437 14.72 15.71 25.34
CA ASN A 437 14.68 16.97 26.10
C ASN A 437 15.91 17.88 25.91
N ALA A 438 16.98 17.37 25.30
CA ALA A 438 18.18 18.12 24.96
C ALA A 438 18.57 17.89 23.50
N GLU A 439 19.13 18.93 22.88
CA GLU A 439 19.57 18.84 21.49
C GLU A 439 20.80 17.94 21.36
N LYS A 440 20.64 16.77 20.74
CA LYS A 440 21.73 15.84 20.45
C LYS A 440 22.15 15.97 18.98
N ARG A 441 23.45 16.18 18.73
CA ARG A 441 24.02 16.35 17.38
C ARG A 441 23.65 15.21 16.43
N TRP A 442 23.68 13.97 16.91
CA TRP A 442 23.36 12.80 16.10
C TRP A 442 21.86 12.70 15.77
N ILE A 443 20.96 13.09 16.68
CA ILE A 443 19.51 13.14 16.43
C ILE A 443 19.20 14.19 15.37
N ARG A 444 19.84 15.36 15.45
CA ARG A 444 19.71 16.39 14.41
C ARG A 444 20.19 15.85 13.06
N PHE A 445 21.36 15.22 13.01
CA PHE A 445 21.86 14.61 11.78
C PHE A 445 20.91 13.52 11.22
N LEU A 446 20.38 12.65 12.09
CA LEU A 446 19.42 11.62 11.68
C LEU A 446 18.13 12.23 11.12
N SER A 447 17.58 13.23 11.81
CA SER A 447 16.41 13.99 11.35
C SER A 447 16.67 14.65 9.99
N ASP A 448 17.85 15.24 9.79
CA ASP A 448 18.26 15.85 8.52
C ASP A 448 18.42 14.83 7.39
N SER A 449 18.87 13.61 7.70
CA SER A 449 19.02 12.53 6.74
C SER A 449 17.70 11.83 6.40
N SER A 450 16.68 11.98 7.25
CA SER A 450 15.45 11.19 7.21
C SER A 450 14.70 11.28 5.88
N TYR A 451 14.75 12.44 5.21
CA TYR A 451 14.12 12.62 3.90
C TYR A 451 14.82 11.78 2.81
N TRP A 452 16.16 11.78 2.79
CA TRP A 452 16.92 10.94 1.85
C TRP A 452 16.73 9.45 2.13
N LEU A 453 16.80 9.06 3.41
CA LEU A 453 16.58 7.68 3.83
C LEU A 453 15.22 7.18 3.33
N TYR A 454 14.17 7.99 3.43
CA TYR A 454 12.86 7.59 2.98
C TYR A 454 12.72 7.55 1.45
N LEU A 455 13.35 8.46 0.71
CA LEU A 455 13.25 8.44 -0.75
C LEU A 455 13.94 7.20 -1.35
N ALA A 456 15.18 6.92 -0.93
CA ALA A 456 16.05 5.99 -1.64
C ALA A 456 16.08 4.56 -1.08
N HIS A 457 15.36 4.25 0.00
CA HIS A 457 15.48 2.93 0.65
C HIS A 457 14.94 1.75 -0.17
N LEU A 458 13.80 1.90 -0.84
CA LEU A 458 13.09 0.76 -1.43
C LEU A 458 13.94 -0.05 -2.44
N PRO A 459 14.64 0.54 -3.43
CA PRO A 459 15.46 -0.26 -4.35
C PRO A 459 16.58 -1.02 -3.63
N LEU A 460 17.15 -0.43 -2.56
CA LEU A 460 18.18 -1.09 -1.77
C LEU A 460 17.61 -2.23 -0.92
N ILE A 461 16.41 -2.05 -0.35
CA ILE A 461 15.71 -3.12 0.40
C ILE A 461 15.54 -4.34 -0.49
N VAL A 462 14.98 -4.16 -1.69
CA VAL A 462 14.71 -5.27 -2.62
C VAL A 462 16.01 -5.99 -2.99
N VAL A 463 17.06 -5.25 -3.37
CA VAL A 463 18.36 -5.86 -3.73
C VAL A 463 18.97 -6.64 -2.57
N VAL A 464 18.98 -6.07 -1.35
CA VAL A 464 19.59 -6.75 -0.19
C VAL A 464 18.75 -7.94 0.26
N GLN A 465 17.41 -7.89 0.13
CA GLN A 465 16.53 -9.04 0.38
C GLN A 465 16.88 -10.20 -0.56
N VAL A 466 17.10 -9.95 -1.84
CA VAL A 466 17.55 -10.97 -2.80
C VAL A 466 18.91 -11.55 -2.39
N TRP A 467 19.85 -10.74 -1.91
CA TRP A 467 21.18 -11.21 -1.53
C TRP A 467 21.19 -12.16 -0.33
N VAL A 468 20.24 -12.00 0.59
CA VAL A 468 20.11 -12.86 1.78
C VAL A 468 19.14 -14.01 1.59
N LEU A 469 18.48 -14.10 0.43
CA LEU A 469 17.40 -15.05 0.16
C LEU A 469 17.84 -16.50 0.42
N ASN A 470 18.97 -16.90 -0.18
CA ASN A 470 19.50 -18.27 -0.10
C ASN A 470 20.42 -18.51 1.10
N TRP A 471 20.46 -17.60 2.08
CA TRP A 471 21.25 -17.83 3.28
C TRP A 471 20.60 -18.90 4.16
N ASP A 472 21.41 -19.85 4.62
CA ASP A 472 21.02 -20.80 5.66
C ASP A 472 21.06 -20.10 7.04
N ALA A 473 20.04 -19.26 7.26
CA ALA A 473 19.94 -18.34 8.39
C ALA A 473 18.48 -18.11 8.76
N PRO A 474 18.15 -17.96 10.06
CA PRO A 474 16.79 -17.63 10.47
C PRO A 474 16.38 -16.24 9.95
N SER A 475 15.09 -16.08 9.64
CA SER A 475 14.53 -14.85 9.07
C SER A 475 14.78 -13.59 9.89
N TRP A 476 14.79 -13.66 11.22
CA TRP A 476 15.16 -12.53 12.09
C TRP A 476 16.60 -12.05 11.87
N MET A 477 17.53 -12.95 11.54
CA MET A 477 18.91 -12.59 11.26
C MET A 477 19.04 -11.97 9.87
N LYS A 478 18.39 -12.56 8.85
CA LYS A 478 18.31 -11.99 7.50
C LYS A 478 17.70 -10.58 7.54
N PHE A 479 16.59 -10.42 8.25
CA PHE A 479 15.92 -9.13 8.49
C PHE A 479 16.85 -8.08 9.13
N ALA A 480 17.59 -8.47 10.17
CA ALA A 480 18.53 -7.58 10.84
C ALA A 480 19.63 -7.10 9.89
N VAL A 481 20.13 -7.99 9.03
CA VAL A 481 21.13 -7.66 8.00
C VAL A 481 20.55 -6.73 6.94
N VAL A 482 19.35 -7.02 6.42
CA VAL A 482 18.65 -6.18 5.42
C VAL A 482 18.48 -4.76 5.95
N THR A 483 17.86 -4.62 7.13
CA THR A 483 17.55 -3.31 7.70
C THR A 483 18.81 -2.52 8.09
N SER A 484 19.80 -3.16 8.71
CA SER A 484 21.04 -2.50 9.14
C SER A 484 21.90 -2.08 7.95
N SER A 485 22.07 -2.96 6.96
CA SER A 485 22.89 -2.67 5.78
C SER A 485 22.31 -1.52 4.97
N VAL A 486 21.00 -1.54 4.70
CA VAL A 486 20.31 -0.45 3.98
C VAL A 486 20.40 0.85 4.77
N PHE A 487 20.18 0.83 6.09
CA PHE A 487 20.30 2.02 6.93
C PHE A 487 21.72 2.62 6.87
N VAL A 488 22.76 1.80 6.99
CA VAL A 488 24.16 2.24 6.92
C VAL A 488 24.48 2.83 5.56
N VAL A 489 24.13 2.16 4.46
CA VAL A 489 24.35 2.65 3.09
C VAL A 489 23.67 4.00 2.87
N LEU A 490 22.43 4.17 3.34
CA LEU A 490 21.69 5.43 3.20
C LEU A 490 22.27 6.56 4.05
N ILE A 491 22.73 6.28 5.27
CA ILE A 491 23.36 7.28 6.14
C ILE A 491 24.71 7.72 5.59
N VAL A 492 25.52 6.78 5.10
CA VAL A 492 26.83 7.06 4.51
C VAL A 492 26.66 7.83 3.20
N SER A 493 25.78 7.39 2.31
CA SER A 493 25.47 8.11 1.06
C SER A 493 24.91 9.51 1.34
N TYR A 494 24.05 9.67 2.36
CA TYR A 494 23.60 11.00 2.74
C TYR A 494 24.76 11.91 3.14
N ARG A 495 25.67 11.41 3.99
CA ARG A 495 26.80 12.19 4.51
C ARG A 495 27.74 12.68 3.42
N TYR A 496 28.07 11.82 2.46
CA TYR A 496 29.13 12.09 1.48
C TYR A 496 28.61 12.54 0.12
N LEU A 497 27.45 12.03 -0.33
CA LEU A 497 26.94 12.25 -1.69
C LEU A 497 25.77 13.23 -1.75
N VAL A 498 25.04 13.42 -0.66
CA VAL A 498 23.79 14.22 -0.67
C VAL A 498 23.92 15.51 0.11
N ARG A 499 24.40 15.48 1.36
CA ARG A 499 24.24 16.57 2.33
C ARG A 499 24.74 17.94 1.85
N TYR A 500 25.82 17.98 1.09
CA TYR A 500 26.45 19.22 0.61
C TYR A 500 26.32 19.43 -0.90
N THR A 501 25.41 18.71 -1.55
CA THR A 501 25.18 18.81 -3.00
C THR A 501 23.87 19.55 -3.32
N PRO A 502 23.56 19.83 -4.60
CA PRO A 502 22.27 20.37 -5.00
C PRO A 502 21.09 19.51 -4.53
N ILE A 503 21.26 18.18 -4.47
CA ILE A 503 20.25 17.25 -3.95
C ILE A 503 19.98 17.50 -2.46
N GLY A 504 21.02 17.57 -1.62
CA GLY A 504 20.84 17.92 -0.21
C GLY A 504 20.26 19.31 -0.01
N THR A 505 20.65 20.26 -0.87
CA THR A 505 20.09 21.61 -0.87
C THR A 505 18.61 21.60 -1.24
N MET A 506 18.18 20.73 -2.15
CA MET A 506 16.79 20.53 -2.56
C MET A 506 15.96 19.86 -1.45
N LEU A 507 16.50 18.87 -0.76
CA LEU A 507 15.78 18.15 0.30
C LEU A 507 15.68 18.96 1.60
N ASN A 508 16.79 19.55 2.05
CA ASN A 508 16.91 20.10 3.41
C ASN A 508 17.28 21.59 3.46
N GLY A 509 17.53 22.23 2.31
CA GLY A 509 18.10 23.57 2.24
C GLY A 509 19.61 23.61 2.26
N LYS A 510 20.16 24.78 1.88
CA LYS A 510 21.60 24.96 1.68
C LYS A 510 22.32 24.75 3.00
N ARG A 511 23.32 23.86 2.99
CA ARG A 511 24.21 23.61 4.12
C ARG A 511 25.63 23.90 3.70
N LEU A 512 26.34 24.68 4.51
CA LEU A 512 27.74 25.01 4.27
C LEU A 512 28.62 24.00 5.01
N ARG A 513 29.67 23.50 4.34
CA ARG A 513 30.73 22.75 5.00
C ARG A 513 31.54 23.77 5.78
N ARG A 514 31.52 23.70 7.11
CA ARG A 514 32.39 24.55 7.94
C ARG A 514 33.84 24.22 7.59
N THR A 515 34.67 25.23 7.39
CA THR A 515 36.12 25.09 7.17
C THR A 515 36.80 24.52 8.42
N ILE A 516 38.00 23.96 8.26
CA ILE A 516 38.77 23.37 9.36
C ILE A 516 39.02 24.41 10.47
N GLU A 517 39.36 25.65 10.10
CA GLU A 517 39.52 26.80 11.02
C GLU A 517 38.26 27.14 11.84
N GLN A 518 37.06 26.87 11.32
CA GLN A 518 35.80 27.08 12.04
C GLN A 518 35.44 25.92 12.98
N ARG A 519 36.16 24.79 12.89
CA ARG A 519 36.00 23.68 13.84
C ARG A 519 36.92 23.85 15.05
N GLU A 520 38.14 24.33 14.82
CA GLU A 520 39.16 24.53 15.87
C GLU A 520 38.87 25.72 16.81
N SER A 521 38.06 26.70 16.38
CA SER A 521 37.70 27.86 17.22
C SER A 521 36.51 27.64 18.18
N LEU A 522 35.91 26.44 18.17
CA LEU A 522 34.72 26.09 18.95
C LEU A 522 34.92 24.85 19.86
N GLU A 523 36.07 24.20 19.76
CA GLU A 523 36.60 23.24 20.73
C GLU A 523 37.52 23.97 21.70
#